data_AF-A0A258GY68-F1
#
_entry.id   AF-A0A258GY68-F1
#
_cell.length_a   1.000
_cell.length_b   1.000
_cell.length_c   1.000
_cell.angle_alpha   90.00
_cell.angle_beta   90.00
_cell.angle_gamma   90.00
#
_symmetry.space_group_name_H-M   'P 1'
#
loop_
_entity.id
_entity.type
_entity.pdbx_description
1 polymer ?
#
loop_
_entity_poly.entity_id
_entity_poly.type
_entity_poly.pdbx_seq_one_letter_code
_entity_poly.pdbx_strand_id
1 'polypeptide(L)'
;MPKPKTRIMYIEDKSEGLNGPARIGRVTFSKSGRSIHYQGRTFGRVGSGYKYNHVAEDNGDHFWISGPRKDGADRLHPGSGMPVEIDADVADEYWRDIRGSK
;
A
#
# COMPACT_ATOMS: atom_id res chain seq x y z
N MET A 1 -17.24 -16.12 -13.10
CA MET A 1 -16.99 -15.40 -11.83
C MET A 1 -16.47 -14.01 -12.17
N PRO A 2 -16.85 -12.94 -11.44
CA PRO A 2 -16.30 -11.61 -11.69
C PRO A 2 -14.79 -11.61 -11.44
N LYS A 3 -14.04 -10.90 -12.29
CA LYS A 3 -12.58 -10.76 -12.13
C LYS A 3 -12.28 -10.03 -10.81
N PRO A 4 -11.24 -10.45 -10.07
CA PRO A 4 -10.81 -9.74 -8.87
C PRO A 4 -10.46 -8.28 -9.21
N LYS A 5 -10.87 -7.34 -8.34
CA LYS A 5 -10.52 -5.94 -8.51
C LYS A 5 -9.08 -5.72 -8.06
N THR A 6 -8.27 -5.10 -8.91
CA THR A 6 -6.87 -4.75 -8.58
C THR A 6 -6.66 -3.24 -8.61
N ARG A 7 -5.60 -2.76 -7.93
CA ARG A 7 -5.19 -1.34 -7.94
C ARG A 7 -3.72 -1.20 -7.53
N ILE A 8 -3.01 -0.20 -8.07
CA ILE A 8 -1.70 0.23 -7.54
C ILE A 8 -1.92 0.97 -6.22
N MET A 9 -1.28 0.51 -5.16
CA MET A 9 -1.37 1.07 -3.82
C MET A 9 0.01 1.34 -3.24
N TYR A 10 0.08 2.34 -2.35
CA TYR A 10 1.17 2.54 -1.42
C TYR A 10 0.96 1.65 -0.20
N ILE A 11 2.00 0.95 0.22
CA ILE A 11 2.00 -0.04 1.29
C ILE A 11 3.22 0.22 2.17
N GLU A 12 2.99 0.63 3.42
CA GLU A 12 4.04 0.94 4.37
C GLU A 12 3.93 0.06 5.61
N ASP A 13 5.04 -0.56 5.97
CA ASP A 13 5.18 -1.31 7.21
C ASP A 13 5.34 -0.36 8.40
N LYS A 14 4.50 -0.53 9.42
CA LYS A 14 4.46 0.28 10.65
C LYS A 14 4.78 -0.55 11.88
N SER A 15 5.18 -1.82 11.72
CA SER A 15 5.52 -2.73 12.83
C SER A 15 6.59 -2.14 13.74
N GLU A 16 7.64 -1.56 13.16
CA GLU A 16 8.80 -0.99 13.87
C GLU A 16 8.69 0.53 14.17
N GLY A 17 7.54 1.16 13.91
CA GLY A 17 7.30 2.56 14.33
C GLY A 17 6.50 3.44 13.36
N LEU A 18 6.73 4.76 13.46
CA LEU A 18 5.98 5.78 12.70
C LEU A 18 6.40 5.92 11.24
N ASN A 19 7.54 5.36 10.84
CA ASN A 19 8.01 5.35 9.47
C ASN A 19 8.77 4.05 9.24
N GLY A 20 8.37 3.27 8.25
CA GLY A 20 9.05 2.02 7.91
C GLY A 20 9.26 1.84 6.41
N PRO A 21 9.76 0.65 6.02
CA PRO A 21 9.86 0.25 4.63
C PRO A 21 8.52 0.42 3.91
N ALA A 22 8.57 0.97 2.69
CA ALA A 22 7.38 1.27 1.91
C ALA A 22 7.54 0.84 0.47
N ARG A 23 6.43 0.39 -0.13
CA ARG A 23 6.34 -0.06 -1.52
C ARG A 23 5.16 0.56 -2.24
N ILE A 24 5.32 0.79 -3.54
CA ILE A 24 4.23 0.96 -4.51
C ILE A 24 4.06 -0.37 -5.24
N GLY A 25 2.89 -0.99 -5.09
CA GLY A 25 2.65 -2.32 -5.62
C GLY A 25 1.20 -2.55 -6.04
N ARG A 26 0.98 -3.56 -6.88
CA ARG A 26 -0.36 -3.94 -7.32
C ARG A 26 -1.01 -4.86 -6.31
N VAL A 27 -2.15 -4.44 -5.80
CA VAL A 27 -2.92 -5.23 -4.83
C VAL A 27 -4.19 -5.79 -5.44
N THR A 28 -4.71 -6.85 -4.84
CA THR A 28 -6.02 -7.42 -5.17
C THR A 28 -6.97 -7.25 -3.98
N PHE A 29 -8.16 -6.71 -4.21
CA PHE A 29 -9.19 -6.60 -3.17
C PHE A 29 -9.95 -7.92 -3.02
N SER A 30 -10.28 -8.26 -1.76
CA SER A 30 -11.25 -9.32 -1.48
C SER A 30 -12.62 -8.95 -2.04
N LYS A 31 -13.51 -9.93 -2.22
CA LYS A 31 -14.87 -9.69 -2.76
C LYS A 31 -15.66 -8.66 -1.94
N SER A 32 -15.47 -8.62 -0.63
CA SER A 32 -16.11 -7.64 0.26
C SER A 32 -15.35 -6.31 0.35
N GLY A 33 -14.16 -6.19 -0.25
CA GLY A 33 -13.28 -5.02 -0.13
C GLY A 33 -12.74 -4.78 1.28
N ARG A 34 -12.84 -5.77 2.18
CA ARG A 34 -12.40 -5.67 3.59
C ARG A 34 -10.95 -6.08 3.79
N SER A 35 -10.39 -6.81 2.83
CA SER A 35 -9.00 -7.24 2.87
C SER A 35 -8.34 -6.97 1.52
N ILE A 36 -7.03 -6.83 1.58
CA ILE A 36 -6.16 -6.61 0.43
C ILE A 36 -5.14 -7.74 0.39
N HIS A 37 -4.85 -8.26 -0.80
CA HIS A 37 -3.84 -9.28 -1.04
C HIS A 37 -2.67 -8.68 -1.82
N TYR A 38 -1.46 -8.86 -1.33
CA TYR A 38 -0.23 -8.34 -1.93
C TYR A 38 0.96 -9.24 -1.56
N GLN A 39 1.76 -9.62 -2.57
CA GLN A 39 2.93 -10.51 -2.43
C GLN A 39 2.67 -11.78 -1.59
N GLY A 40 1.52 -12.43 -1.80
CA GLY A 40 1.15 -13.65 -1.08
C GLY A 40 0.66 -13.44 0.36
N ARG A 41 0.64 -12.19 0.85
CA ARG A 41 0.13 -11.81 2.17
C ARG A 41 -1.27 -11.23 2.07
N THR A 42 -2.04 -11.35 3.16
CA THR A 42 -3.37 -10.75 3.30
C THR A 42 -3.37 -9.72 4.41
N PHE A 43 -3.95 -8.56 4.12
CA PHE A 43 -4.03 -7.43 5.02
C PHE A 43 -5.50 -7.09 5.26
N GLY A 44 -5.97 -7.26 6.50
CA GLY A 44 -7.32 -6.94 6.92
C GLY A 44 -7.45 -5.46 7.28
N ARG A 45 -8.46 -4.77 6.76
CA ARG A 45 -8.73 -3.35 7.07
C ARG A 45 -9.24 -3.19 8.49
N VAL A 46 -8.73 -2.19 9.21
CA VAL A 46 -9.26 -1.79 10.53
C VAL A 46 -10.15 -0.55 10.43
N GLY A 47 -11.20 -0.49 11.24
CA GLY A 47 -12.21 0.58 11.18
C GLY A 47 -11.76 1.92 11.78
N SER A 48 -10.93 1.89 12.82
CA SER A 48 -10.53 3.06 13.64
C SER A 48 -9.00 3.26 13.68
N GLY A 49 -8.33 2.97 12.57
CA GLY A 49 -6.88 3.11 12.45
C GLY A 49 -6.39 4.56 12.58
N TYR A 50 -5.44 4.82 13.49
CA TYR A 50 -4.82 6.14 13.69
C TYR A 50 -3.38 6.21 13.14
N LYS A 51 -2.56 5.18 13.40
CA LYS A 51 -1.15 5.09 12.93
C LYS A 51 -0.92 4.01 11.86
N TYR A 52 -1.94 3.19 11.64
CA TYR A 52 -2.02 2.09 10.68
C TYR A 52 -3.49 1.95 10.30
N ASN A 53 -3.79 1.35 9.16
CA ASN A 53 -5.16 1.11 8.71
C ASN A 53 -5.41 -0.32 8.23
N HIS A 54 -4.37 -1.16 8.22
CA HIS A 54 -4.47 -2.60 7.97
C HIS A 54 -3.58 -3.38 8.95
N VAL A 55 -3.94 -4.64 9.17
CA VAL A 55 -3.16 -5.61 9.93
C VAL A 55 -2.90 -6.83 9.05
N ALA A 56 -1.67 -7.32 9.00
CA ALA A 56 -1.33 -8.52 8.27
C ALA A 56 -1.87 -9.76 9.01
N GLU A 57 -2.59 -10.62 8.30
CA GLU A 57 -3.27 -11.79 8.89
C GLU A 57 -2.29 -12.89 9.30
N ASP A 58 -1.07 -12.89 8.74
CA ASP A 58 -0.05 -13.92 8.97
C ASP A 58 0.70 -13.73 10.30
N ASN A 59 0.98 -12.49 10.70
CA ASN A 59 1.80 -12.20 11.88
C ASN A 59 1.28 -11.06 12.76
N GLY A 60 0.19 -10.38 12.38
CA GLY A 60 -0.38 -9.27 13.15
C GLY A 60 0.34 -7.93 12.95
N ASP A 61 1.28 -7.82 12.02
CA ASP A 61 2.00 -6.58 11.77
C ASP A 61 1.08 -5.47 11.27
N HIS A 62 1.39 -4.24 11.66
CA HIS A 62 0.61 -3.06 11.33
C HIS A 62 1.08 -2.41 10.04
N PHE A 63 0.13 -2.05 9.17
CA PHE A 63 0.41 -1.44 7.88
C PHE A 63 -0.41 -0.17 7.64
N TRP A 64 0.19 0.77 6.92
CA TRP A 64 -0.51 1.88 6.28
C TRP A 64 -0.61 1.61 4.77
N ILE A 65 -1.83 1.41 4.28
CA ILE A 65 -2.11 1.13 2.88
C ILE A 65 -3.07 2.17 2.33
N SER A 66 -2.67 2.88 1.29
CA SER A 66 -3.46 3.94 0.65
C SER A 66 -3.22 3.99 -0.86
N GLY A 67 -4.03 4.77 -1.59
CA GLY A 67 -3.69 5.07 -2.98
C GLY A 67 -2.41 5.91 -3.03
N PRO A 68 -1.51 5.71 -4.01
CA PRO A 68 -0.36 6.56 -4.16
C PRO A 68 -0.79 7.97 -4.58
N ARG A 69 -0.06 8.96 -4.13
CA ARG A 69 -0.28 10.37 -4.38
C ARG A 69 0.47 10.82 -5.63
N LYS A 70 -0.12 11.78 -6.34
CA LYS A 70 0.52 12.39 -7.51
C LYS A 70 1.80 13.15 -7.17
N ASP A 71 1.85 13.76 -5.99
CA ASP A 71 3.02 14.50 -5.48
C ASP A 71 4.09 13.58 -4.87
N GLY A 72 3.78 12.30 -4.61
CA GLY A 72 4.72 11.30 -4.08
C GLY A 72 5.01 11.45 -2.59
N ALA A 73 4.28 12.34 -1.91
CA ALA A 73 4.34 12.48 -0.45
C ALA A 73 3.46 11.42 0.23
N ASP A 74 3.65 10.15 -0.15
CA ASP A 74 2.77 9.02 0.17
C ASP A 74 2.70 8.68 1.67
N ARG A 75 3.80 8.95 2.39
CA ARG A 75 3.92 8.67 3.83
C ARG A 75 2.86 9.42 4.63
N LEU A 76 2.26 8.72 5.59
CA LEU A 76 1.34 9.34 6.57
C LEU A 76 2.06 10.38 7.43
N HIS A 77 3.28 10.03 7.89
CA HIS A 77 4.13 10.93 8.67
C HIS A 77 5.23 11.50 7.75
N PRO A 78 5.19 12.81 7.44
CA PRO A 78 6.20 13.43 6.59
C PRO A 78 7.57 13.48 7.29
N GLY A 79 8.63 13.64 6.51
CA GLY A 79 9.99 13.85 7.03
C GLY A 79 10.87 12.60 7.10
N SER A 80 10.36 11.40 6.79
CA SER A 80 11.23 10.24 6.57
C SER A 80 11.90 10.31 5.20
N GLY A 81 13.24 10.20 5.19
CA GLY A 81 14.05 10.07 3.97
C GLY A 81 14.16 8.64 3.46
N MET A 82 13.46 7.67 4.07
CA MET A 82 13.50 6.28 3.61
C MET A 82 12.88 6.17 2.22
N PRO A 83 13.55 5.49 1.27
CA PRO A 83 13.03 5.33 -0.08
C PRO A 83 11.71 4.55 -0.08
N VAL A 84 10.88 4.83 -1.08
CA VAL A 84 9.70 4.03 -1.41
C VAL A 84 10.08 3.19 -2.63
N GLU A 85 10.10 1.88 -2.48
CA GLU A 85 10.38 0.97 -3.60
C GLU A 85 9.15 0.89 -4.52
N ILE A 86 9.36 0.77 -5.82
CA ILE A 86 8.28 0.60 -6.79
C ILE A 86 8.45 -0.77 -7.43
N ASP A 87 7.41 -1.62 -7.34
CA ASP A 87 7.48 -2.95 -7.95
C ASP A 87 7.60 -2.83 -9.48
N ALA A 88 8.44 -3.67 -10.08
CA ALA A 88 8.77 -3.57 -11.50
C ALA A 88 7.53 -3.73 -12.42
N ASP A 89 6.54 -4.51 -12.00
CA ASP A 89 5.30 -4.77 -12.74
C ASP A 89 4.30 -3.60 -12.71
N VAL A 90 4.52 -2.59 -11.87
CA VAL A 90 3.68 -1.37 -11.80
C VAL A 90 4.42 -0.10 -12.22
N ALA A 91 5.75 -0.15 -12.36
CA ALA A 91 6.57 1.06 -12.54
C ALA A 91 6.09 1.95 -13.69
N ASP A 92 5.90 1.39 -14.89
CA ASP A 92 5.47 2.15 -16.06
C ASP A 92 4.08 2.79 -15.90
N GLU A 93 3.14 2.02 -15.34
CA GLU A 93 1.76 2.48 -15.07
C GLU A 93 1.75 3.57 -14.00
N TYR A 94 2.54 3.40 -12.93
CA TYR A 94 2.69 4.39 -11.87
C TYR A 94 3.23 5.72 -12.40
N TRP A 95 4.33 5.70 -13.15
CA TRP A 95 4.95 6.92 -13.67
C TRP A 95 4.05 7.64 -14.68
N ARG A 96 3.41 6.89 -15.57
CA ARG A 96 2.53 7.45 -16.61
C ARG A 96 1.21 7.98 -16.05
N ASP A 97 0.49 7.16 -15.28
CA ASP A 97 -0.92 7.41 -14.97
C ASP A 97 -1.13 8.06 -13.60
N ILE A 98 -0.22 7.81 -12.65
CA ILE A 98 -0.33 8.35 -11.28
C ILE A 98 0.53 9.59 -11.15
N ARG A 99 1.82 9.50 -11.49
CA ARG A 99 2.75 10.63 -11.43
C ARG A 99 2.60 11.62 -12.56
N GLY A 100 1.99 11.22 -13.68
CA GLY A 100 1.85 12.07 -14.86
C GLY A 100 3.20 12.53 -15.43
N SER A 101 4.25 11.74 -15.21
CA SER A 101 5.61 12.04 -15.62
C SER A 101 5.95 11.15 -16.81
N LYS A 102 5.64 11.62 -18.02
CA LYS A 102 6.21 11.13 -19.28
C LYS A 102 6.38 12.30 -20.23
#